data_AF-A0A535KXB7-F1
#
_entry.id   AF-A0A535KXB7-F1
#
_cell.length_a   1.000
_cell.length_b   1.000
_cell.length_c   1.000
_cell.angle_alpha   90.00
_cell.angle_beta   90.00
_cell.angle_gamma   90.00
#
_symmetry.space_group_name_H-M   'P 1'
#
loop_
_entity.id
_entity.type
_entity.pdbx_description
1 polymer ?
#
loop_
_entity_poly.entity_id
_entity_poly.type
_entity_poly.pdbx_seq_one_letter_code
_entity_poly.pdbx_strand_id
1 'polypeptide(L)'
;MSLAFVVSPQIVVLAGRPDDLQKEWQECRNVIGRLDGTLVDLRKYGFGLASTLLTANGVLGGIANLLPKSNGNAPSFTVPSAVIASLVAVTMVLVLVLFVIDRWYSVLQWGAVNRARALELALSLDTTGEIQRWAQREGLWKIVALIQYGSFVLVSLALGVAVLGWDSVPSLTHAAADLMGLTGLVCLILIYVVHRTANGEWLKLMQSPPAIARGVQISTFPTKPEAVKAGSCSDQTLNVNPPLRLNAKAIAVIKPTEQDGLTIVGCQVLAADKVRVTFSNSLTTDLLPVAEDIQLFTYV
;
A
#
# COMPACT_ATOMS: atom_id res chain seq x y z
N MET A 1 22.53 10.34 -26.28
CA MET A 1 21.65 11.02 -25.29
C MET A 1 22.53 11.74 -24.25
N SER A 2 22.55 13.07 -24.21
CA SER A 2 23.39 13.83 -23.24
C SER A 2 22.56 14.27 -22.03
N LEU A 3 23.05 13.98 -20.82
CA LEU A 3 22.40 14.37 -19.57
C LEU A 3 23.35 15.27 -18.79
N ALA A 4 22.88 16.48 -18.44
CA ALA A 4 23.60 17.39 -17.55
C ALA A 4 22.87 17.48 -16.21
N PHE A 5 23.55 17.08 -15.13
CA PHE A 5 23.08 17.26 -13.76
C PHE A 5 23.66 18.55 -13.20
N VAL A 6 22.79 19.42 -12.68
CA VAL A 6 23.22 20.59 -11.92
C VAL A 6 22.59 20.50 -10.55
N VAL A 7 23.42 20.17 -9.58
CA VAL A 7 23.03 20.19 -8.17
C VAL A 7 23.21 21.63 -7.69
N SER A 8 22.13 22.26 -7.22
CA SER A 8 22.21 23.58 -6.61
C SER A 8 23.21 23.55 -5.45
N PRO A 9 24.21 24.45 -5.42
CA PRO A 9 25.29 24.42 -4.43
C PRO A 9 24.83 24.67 -2.99
N GLN A 10 23.57 25.03 -2.76
CA GLN A 10 23.02 25.23 -1.41
C GLN A 10 22.11 24.09 -0.92
N ILE A 11 21.77 23.11 -1.77
CA ILE A 11 20.75 22.07 -1.44
C ILE A 11 21.25 20.64 -1.73
N VAL A 12 22.56 20.42 -1.68
CA VAL A 12 23.13 19.08 -1.34
C VAL A 12 22.72 18.66 0.09
N VAL A 13 22.06 19.53 0.86
CA VAL A 13 21.73 19.36 2.28
C VAL A 13 20.33 18.75 2.51
N LEU A 14 19.52 18.45 1.48
CA LEU A 14 18.12 18.01 1.71
C LEU A 14 17.58 16.88 0.82
N ALA A 15 18.40 16.31 -0.07
CA ALA A 15 18.44 14.86 -0.15
C ALA A 15 19.42 14.48 0.94
N GLY A 16 18.94 13.90 2.06
CA GLY A 16 19.77 13.69 3.24
C GLY A 16 21.13 13.08 2.87
N ARG A 17 22.16 13.37 3.67
CA ARG A 17 23.47 12.75 3.52
C ARG A 17 23.26 11.24 3.33
N PRO A 18 24.05 10.51 2.54
CA PRO A 18 23.88 9.05 2.38
C PRO A 18 23.72 8.32 3.73
N ASP A 19 24.38 8.83 4.77
CA ASP A 19 24.24 8.39 6.16
C ASP A 19 22.81 8.56 6.73
N ASP A 20 22.13 9.68 6.42
CA ASP A 20 20.75 9.96 6.82
C ASP A 20 19.75 9.08 6.08
N LEU A 21 19.97 8.84 4.77
CA LEU A 21 19.14 7.94 3.97
C LEU A 21 19.27 6.50 4.44
N GLN A 22 20.50 6.06 4.78
CA GLN A 22 20.74 4.74 5.35
C GLN A 22 20.06 4.60 6.71
N LYS A 23 20.10 5.64 7.55
CA LYS A 23 19.39 5.67 8.83
C LYS A 23 17.87 5.60 8.64
N GLU A 24 17.30 6.37 7.72
CA GLU A 24 15.87 6.31 7.40
C GLU A 24 15.46 4.92 6.88
N TRP A 25 16.31 4.30 6.04
CA TRP A 25 16.08 2.95 5.54
C TRP A 25 16.11 1.91 6.68
N GLN A 26 17.07 2.00 7.61
CA GLN A 26 17.14 1.14 8.79
C GLN A 26 15.89 1.29 9.68
N GLU A 27 15.44 2.53 9.91
CA GLU A 27 14.20 2.77 10.66
C GLU A 27 12.98 2.19 9.94
N CYS A 28 12.88 2.31 8.61
CA CYS A 28 11.80 1.67 7.84
C CYS A 28 11.81 0.14 8.01
N ARG A 29 12.99 -0.50 7.95
CA ARG A 29 13.13 -1.96 8.17
C ARG A 29 12.73 -2.35 9.60
N ASN A 30 13.11 -1.56 10.60
CA ASN A 30 12.69 -1.78 11.99
C ASN A 30 11.17 -1.66 12.16
N VAL A 31 10.54 -0.67 11.53
CA VAL A 31 9.08 -0.50 11.55
C VAL A 31 8.38 -1.68 10.87
N ILE A 32 8.89 -2.15 9.73
CA ILE A 32 8.35 -3.35 9.05
C ILE A 32 8.42 -4.56 10.00
N GLY A 33 9.55 -4.79 10.68
CA GLY A 33 9.70 -5.89 11.63
C GLY A 33 8.74 -5.79 12.82
N ARG A 34 8.50 -4.59 13.34
CA ARG A 34 7.53 -4.36 14.43
C ARG A 34 6.09 -4.61 13.99
N LEU A 35 5.71 -4.15 12.79
CA LEU A 35 4.37 -4.38 12.22
C LEU A 35 4.14 -5.86 11.94
N ASP A 36 5.15 -6.57 11.43
CA ASP A 36 5.10 -8.00 11.18
C ASP A 36 4.91 -8.80 12.49
N GLY A 37 5.69 -8.47 13.52
CA GLY A 37 5.50 -9.05 14.86
C GLY A 37 4.09 -8.81 15.41
N THR A 38 3.58 -7.58 15.28
CA THR A 38 2.22 -7.24 15.72
C THR A 38 1.15 -8.04 14.97
N LEU A 39 1.32 -8.25 13.66
CA LEU A 39 0.41 -9.08 12.85
C LEU A 39 0.44 -10.55 13.27
N VAL A 40 1.63 -11.09 13.53
CA VAL A 40 1.79 -12.47 14.03
C VAL A 40 1.09 -12.63 15.38
N ASP A 41 1.27 -11.69 16.29
CA ASP A 41 0.64 -11.72 17.60
C ASP A 41 -0.88 -11.57 17.51
N LEU A 42 -1.37 -10.63 16.69
CA LEU A 42 -2.80 -10.48 16.40
C LEU A 42 -3.44 -11.77 15.90
N ARG A 43 -2.77 -12.53 15.03
CA ARG A 43 -3.27 -13.82 14.54
C ARG A 43 -3.26 -14.90 15.61
N LYS A 44 -2.22 -14.96 16.44
CA LYS A 44 -2.14 -15.92 17.57
C LYS A 44 -3.25 -15.65 18.59
N TYR A 45 -3.41 -14.38 18.99
CA TYR A 45 -4.45 -13.97 19.94
C TYR A 45 -5.84 -14.11 19.33
N GLY A 46 -6.03 -13.67 18.08
CA GLY A 46 -7.29 -13.79 17.37
C GLY A 46 -7.74 -15.25 17.23
N PHE A 47 -6.83 -16.15 16.85
CA PHE A 47 -7.11 -17.58 16.76
C PHE A 47 -7.41 -18.20 18.12
N GLY A 48 -6.58 -17.92 19.14
CA GLY A 48 -6.79 -18.42 20.49
C GLY A 48 -8.12 -17.97 21.09
N LEU A 49 -8.44 -16.68 20.94
CA LEU A 49 -9.68 -16.09 21.43
C LEU A 49 -10.89 -16.67 20.69
N ALA A 50 -10.87 -16.69 19.35
CA ALA A 50 -11.96 -17.28 18.55
C ALA A 50 -12.21 -18.75 18.90
N SER A 51 -11.14 -19.55 19.02
CA SER A 51 -11.22 -20.95 19.42
C SER A 51 -11.78 -21.13 20.84
N THR A 52 -11.36 -20.30 21.78
CA THR A 52 -11.86 -20.34 23.17
C THR A 52 -13.34 -20.02 23.24
N LEU A 53 -13.81 -18.97 22.55
CA LEU A 53 -15.22 -18.62 22.54
C LEU A 53 -16.07 -19.68 21.82
N LEU A 54 -15.56 -20.24 20.73
CA LEU A 54 -16.24 -21.27 19.97
C LEU A 54 -16.35 -22.57 20.79
N THR A 55 -15.31 -22.91 21.55
CA THR A 55 -15.33 -24.00 22.53
C THR A 55 -16.31 -23.72 23.66
N ALA A 56 -16.30 -22.51 24.23
CA ALA A 56 -17.24 -22.10 25.28
C ALA A 56 -18.70 -22.21 24.81
N ASN A 57 -18.99 -21.78 23.58
CA ASN A 57 -20.29 -21.92 22.94
C ASN A 57 -20.67 -23.40 22.75
N GLY A 58 -19.73 -24.23 22.30
CA GLY A 58 -19.92 -25.67 22.15
C GLY A 58 -20.24 -26.37 23.47
N VAL A 59 -19.53 -26.02 24.56
CA VAL A 59 -19.79 -26.57 25.90
C VAL A 59 -21.15 -26.13 26.43
N LEU A 60 -21.50 -24.84 26.27
CA LEU A 60 -22.81 -24.34 26.72
C LEU A 60 -23.96 -25.05 26.02
N GLY A 61 -23.85 -25.25 24.70
CA GLY A 61 -24.83 -25.98 23.90
C GLY A 61 -24.85 -27.49 24.18
N GLY A 62 -23.68 -28.09 24.39
CA GLY A 62 -23.54 -29.51 24.72
C GLY A 62 -24.12 -29.85 26.09
N ILE A 63 -23.83 -29.06 27.12
CA ILE A 63 -24.40 -29.26 28.47
C ILE A 63 -25.92 -29.09 28.45
N ALA A 64 -26.43 -28.11 27.70
CA ALA A 64 -27.87 -27.88 27.56
C ALA A 64 -28.62 -29.07 26.89
N ASN A 65 -27.96 -29.80 25.98
CA ASN A 65 -28.54 -30.96 25.29
C ASN A 65 -28.26 -32.31 25.97
N LEU A 66 -27.21 -32.42 26.79
CA LEU A 66 -26.83 -33.68 27.47
C LEU A 66 -27.54 -33.89 28.81
N LEU A 67 -28.10 -32.83 29.42
CA LEU A 67 -28.91 -32.99 30.62
C LEU A 67 -30.25 -33.64 30.26
N PRO A 68 -30.61 -34.79 30.86
CA PRO A 68 -31.85 -35.49 30.53
C PRO A 68 -33.04 -34.55 30.76
N LYS A 69 -33.88 -34.40 29.72
CA LYS A 69 -35.19 -33.72 29.81
C LYS A 69 -35.90 -34.32 31.02
N SER A 70 -36.16 -33.52 32.05
CA SER A 70 -36.78 -33.97 33.29
C SER A 70 -38.13 -34.62 32.96
N ASN A 71 -38.18 -35.95 33.09
CA ASN A 71 -39.43 -36.69 33.12
C ASN A 71 -40.05 -36.48 34.51
N GLY A 72 -40.67 -35.31 34.73
CA GLY A 72 -41.46 -35.01 35.92
C GLY A 72 -40.82 -33.98 36.86
N ASN A 73 -41.44 -32.80 36.94
CA ASN A 73 -41.39 -31.79 38.00
C ASN A 73 -40.04 -31.26 38.52
N ALA A 74 -38.89 -31.66 37.98
CA ALA A 74 -37.61 -31.03 38.32
C ALA A 74 -37.34 -29.82 37.39
N PRO A 75 -36.77 -28.72 37.91
CA PRO A 75 -36.41 -27.58 37.07
C PRO A 75 -35.34 -28.01 36.07
N SER A 76 -35.71 -28.09 34.79
CA SER A 76 -34.77 -28.33 33.70
C SER A 76 -34.01 -27.03 33.43
N PHE A 77 -32.69 -27.08 33.53
CA PHE A 77 -31.85 -25.95 33.15
C PHE A 77 -31.87 -25.81 31.63
N THR A 78 -32.72 -24.91 31.13
CA THR A 78 -32.80 -24.56 29.71
C THR A 78 -32.24 -23.16 29.52
N VAL A 79 -31.17 -23.07 28.73
CA VAL A 79 -30.63 -21.77 28.33
C VAL A 79 -31.57 -21.17 27.27
N PRO A 80 -32.04 -19.92 27.42
CA PRO A 80 -32.87 -19.29 26.40
C PRO A 80 -32.15 -19.24 25.04
N SER A 81 -32.86 -19.59 23.96
CA SER A 81 -32.32 -19.58 22.59
C SER A 81 -31.78 -18.21 22.16
N ALA A 82 -32.35 -17.12 22.70
CA ALA A 82 -31.86 -15.76 22.51
C ALA A 82 -30.43 -15.56 23.06
N VAL A 83 -30.09 -16.18 24.19
CA VAL A 83 -28.75 -16.07 24.80
C VAL A 83 -27.73 -16.78 23.92
N ILE A 84 -28.05 -18.00 23.45
CA ILE A 84 -27.17 -18.77 22.56
C ILE A 84 -26.96 -18.01 21.23
N ALA A 85 -28.03 -17.51 20.62
CA ALA A 85 -27.94 -16.72 19.39
C ALA A 85 -27.09 -15.45 19.58
N SER A 86 -27.24 -14.76 20.72
CA SER A 86 -26.43 -13.57 21.04
C SER A 86 -24.95 -13.89 21.19
N LEU A 87 -24.59 -15.02 21.83
CA LEU A 87 -23.20 -15.44 21.99
C LEU A 87 -22.56 -15.76 20.63
N VAL A 88 -23.27 -16.47 19.76
CA VAL A 88 -22.81 -16.79 18.40
C VAL A 88 -22.71 -15.53 17.53
N ALA A 89 -23.65 -14.60 17.66
CA ALA A 89 -23.59 -13.32 16.97
C ALA A 89 -22.36 -12.50 17.40
N VAL A 90 -22.07 -12.44 18.70
CA VAL A 90 -20.90 -11.75 19.25
C VAL A 90 -19.60 -12.36 18.73
N THR A 91 -19.50 -13.71 18.64
CA THR A 91 -18.31 -14.35 18.07
C THR A 91 -18.11 -13.99 16.60
N MET A 92 -19.17 -13.93 15.80
CA MET A 92 -19.08 -13.52 14.39
C MET A 92 -18.64 -12.05 14.24
N VAL A 93 -19.20 -11.15 15.05
CA VAL A 93 -18.81 -9.73 15.06
C VAL A 93 -17.34 -9.58 15.46
N LEU A 94 -16.88 -10.34 16.45
CA LEU A 94 -15.48 -10.29 16.86
C LEU A 94 -14.53 -10.78 15.76
N VAL A 95 -14.87 -11.86 15.06
CA VAL A 95 -14.10 -12.36 13.90
C VAL A 95 -14.02 -11.28 12.81
N LEU A 96 -15.12 -10.55 12.56
CA LEU A 96 -15.13 -9.42 11.63
C LEU A 96 -14.17 -8.30 12.08
N VAL A 97 -14.19 -7.92 13.36
CA VAL A 97 -13.29 -6.88 13.89
C VAL A 97 -11.83 -7.31 13.74
N LEU A 98 -11.49 -8.55 14.08
CA LEU A 98 -10.15 -9.12 13.89
C LEU A 98 -9.71 -9.05 12.43
N PHE A 99 -10.61 -9.41 11.49
CA PHE A 99 -10.34 -9.32 10.06
C PHE A 99 -10.03 -7.88 9.60
N VAL A 100 -10.81 -6.90 10.07
CA VAL A 100 -10.58 -5.49 9.74
C VAL A 100 -9.23 -5.01 10.26
N ILE A 101 -8.87 -5.38 11.49
CA ILE A 101 -7.59 -5.00 12.11
C ILE A 101 -6.41 -5.64 11.37
N ASP A 102 -6.44 -6.96 11.11
CA ASP A 102 -5.41 -7.67 10.33
C ASP A 102 -5.23 -7.03 8.95
N ARG A 103 -6.33 -6.63 8.30
CA ARG A 103 -6.28 -5.95 7.00
C ARG A 103 -5.68 -4.56 7.10
N TRP A 104 -6.02 -3.79 8.12
CA TRP A 104 -5.48 -2.45 8.36
C TRP A 104 -3.96 -2.47 8.57
N TYR A 105 -3.47 -3.35 9.45
CA TYR A 105 -2.03 -3.51 9.69
C TYR A 105 -1.27 -3.99 8.45
N SER A 106 -1.87 -4.88 7.65
CA SER A 106 -1.29 -5.31 6.37
C SER A 106 -1.09 -4.14 5.40
N VAL A 107 -2.04 -3.19 5.35
CA VAL A 107 -1.91 -1.98 4.52
C VAL A 107 -0.76 -1.09 5.02
N LEU A 108 -0.64 -0.90 6.33
CA LEU A 108 0.43 -0.11 6.93
C LEU A 108 1.82 -0.73 6.67
N GLN A 109 1.94 -2.05 6.83
CA GLN A 109 3.18 -2.78 6.56
C GLN A 109 3.62 -2.57 5.10
N TRP A 110 2.67 -2.64 4.17
CA TRP A 110 2.99 -2.47 2.76
C TRP A 110 3.36 -1.02 2.39
N GLY A 111 2.75 -0.02 3.05
CA GLY A 111 3.21 1.37 2.97
C GLY A 111 4.67 1.54 3.39
N ALA A 112 5.07 0.91 4.50
CA ALA A 112 6.46 0.92 4.97
C ALA A 112 7.41 0.20 3.99
N VAL A 113 6.99 -0.94 3.41
CA VAL A 113 7.76 -1.68 2.40
C VAL A 113 8.02 -0.84 1.15
N ASN A 114 7.04 -0.09 0.66
CA ASN A 114 7.25 0.78 -0.50
C ASN A 114 8.20 1.94 -0.21
N ARG A 115 8.14 2.52 0.99
CA ARG A 115 9.09 3.56 1.39
C ARG A 115 10.50 2.98 1.46
N ALA A 116 10.67 1.81 2.06
CA ALA A 116 11.95 1.11 2.10
C ALA A 116 12.48 0.83 0.68
N ARG A 117 11.62 0.37 -0.24
CA ARG A 117 11.99 0.15 -1.65
C ARG A 117 12.44 1.43 -2.37
N ALA A 118 11.76 2.55 -2.13
CA ALA A 118 12.16 3.83 -2.71
C ALA A 118 13.53 4.29 -2.21
N LEU A 119 13.83 4.08 -0.92
CA LEU A 119 15.14 4.36 -0.32
C LEU A 119 16.22 3.40 -0.83
N GLU A 120 15.88 2.13 -1.03
CA GLU A 120 16.75 1.11 -1.60
C GLU A 120 17.21 1.42 -3.02
N LEU A 121 16.30 1.88 -3.86
CA LEU A 121 16.63 2.37 -5.20
C LEU A 121 17.59 3.57 -5.16
N ALA A 122 17.45 4.45 -4.17
CA ALA A 122 18.35 5.58 -3.98
C ALA A 122 19.74 5.16 -3.46
N LEU A 123 19.81 4.05 -2.72
CA LEU A 123 21.05 3.47 -2.17
C LEU A 123 21.66 2.38 -3.07
N SER A 124 21.05 2.08 -4.22
CA SER A 124 21.44 0.97 -5.12
C SER A 124 21.45 -0.42 -4.46
N LEU A 125 20.56 -0.66 -3.50
CA LEU A 125 20.35 -1.94 -2.83
C LEU A 125 19.08 -2.58 -3.40
N ASP A 126 19.12 -3.67 -4.19
CA ASP A 126 17.92 -4.24 -4.87
C ASP A 126 17.25 -5.41 -4.11
N THR A 127 17.47 -5.55 -2.80
CA THR A 127 17.05 -6.74 -2.05
C THR A 127 15.53 -6.83 -1.81
N THR A 128 14.86 -5.73 -1.46
CA THR A 128 13.39 -5.72 -1.26
C THR A 128 12.64 -5.86 -2.59
N GLY A 129 13.24 -5.39 -3.70
CA GLY A 129 12.67 -5.51 -5.04
C GLY A 129 12.55 -6.96 -5.52
N GLU A 130 13.52 -7.80 -5.20
CA GLU A 130 13.50 -9.22 -5.51
C GLU A 130 12.48 -9.97 -4.64
N ILE A 131 12.49 -9.75 -3.32
CA ILE A 131 11.54 -10.40 -2.38
C ILE A 131 10.09 -10.06 -2.77
N GLN A 132 9.81 -8.80 -3.13
CA GLN A 132 8.47 -8.40 -3.56
C GLN A 132 8.03 -9.10 -4.85
N ARG A 133 8.94 -9.28 -5.83
CA ARG A 133 8.64 -9.99 -7.07
C ARG A 133 8.22 -11.43 -6.81
N TRP A 134 8.92 -12.11 -5.89
CA TRP A 134 8.56 -13.46 -5.45
C TRP A 134 7.22 -13.47 -4.71
N ALA A 135 7.02 -12.55 -3.76
CA ALA A 135 5.77 -12.43 -3.00
C ALA A 135 4.55 -12.11 -3.87
N GLN A 136 4.72 -11.35 -4.96
CA GLN A 136 3.63 -11.03 -5.90
C GLN A 136 3.23 -12.22 -6.78
N ARG A 137 4.14 -13.17 -7.02
CA ARG A 137 3.88 -14.31 -7.90
C ARG A 137 2.86 -15.29 -7.29
N GLU A 138 2.72 -15.28 -5.97
CA GLU A 138 1.79 -16.15 -5.25
C GLU A 138 0.47 -15.42 -4.95
N GLY A 139 -0.38 -15.29 -5.98
CA GLY A 139 -1.74 -14.73 -5.83
C GLY A 139 -2.64 -15.50 -4.85
N LEU A 140 -2.25 -16.71 -4.48
CA LEU A 140 -2.98 -17.61 -3.57
C LEU A 140 -3.12 -17.05 -2.15
N TRP A 141 -2.13 -16.30 -1.63
CA TRP A 141 -2.19 -15.76 -0.27
C TRP A 141 -3.39 -14.84 -0.02
N LYS A 142 -3.82 -14.10 -1.05
CA LYS A 142 -4.99 -13.21 -0.96
C LYS A 142 -6.28 -13.99 -0.73
N ILE A 143 -6.38 -15.18 -1.33
CA ILE A 143 -7.54 -16.06 -1.23
C ILE A 143 -7.49 -16.82 0.11
N VAL A 144 -6.31 -17.26 0.55
CA VAL A 144 -6.13 -17.99 1.81
C VAL A 144 -6.68 -17.20 3.00
N ALA A 145 -6.37 -15.90 3.11
CA ALA A 145 -6.89 -15.07 4.20
C ALA A 145 -8.43 -15.00 4.18
N LEU A 146 -9.03 -14.79 3.01
CA LEU A 146 -10.49 -14.72 2.88
C LEU A 146 -11.15 -16.07 3.24
N ILE A 147 -10.57 -17.19 2.80
CA ILE A 147 -11.05 -18.53 3.15
C ILE A 147 -10.94 -18.77 4.65
N GLN A 148 -9.84 -18.36 5.29
CA GLN A 148 -9.62 -18.58 6.72
C GLN A 148 -10.64 -17.84 7.59
N TYR A 149 -10.85 -16.54 7.38
CA TYR A 149 -11.83 -15.79 8.17
C TYR A 149 -13.27 -16.14 7.80
N GLY A 150 -13.54 -16.42 6.52
CA GLY A 150 -14.84 -16.91 6.06
C GLY A 150 -15.22 -18.26 6.67
N SER A 151 -14.26 -19.18 6.81
CA SER A 151 -14.50 -20.48 7.43
C SER A 151 -14.81 -20.36 8.92
N PHE A 152 -14.18 -19.45 9.66
CA PHE A 152 -14.54 -19.22 11.07
C PHE A 152 -15.99 -18.74 11.24
N VAL A 153 -16.46 -17.85 10.38
CA VAL A 153 -17.87 -17.40 10.41
C VAL A 153 -18.81 -18.55 10.06
N LEU A 154 -18.48 -19.35 9.04
CA LEU A 154 -19.28 -20.52 8.65
C LEU A 154 -19.33 -21.59 9.74
N VAL A 155 -18.20 -21.91 10.38
CA VAL A 155 -18.14 -22.88 11.48
C VAL A 155 -18.93 -22.36 12.69
N SER A 156 -18.80 -21.07 13.01
CA SER A 156 -19.60 -20.45 14.07
C SER A 156 -21.10 -20.53 13.78
N LEU A 157 -21.51 -20.36 12.52
CA LEU A 157 -22.91 -20.47 12.11
C LEU A 157 -23.40 -21.92 12.20
N ALA A 158 -22.61 -22.88 11.71
CA ALA A 158 -22.92 -24.30 11.76
C ALA A 158 -23.08 -24.79 13.21
N LEU A 159 -22.23 -24.32 14.13
CA LEU A 159 -22.38 -24.61 15.56
C LEU A 159 -23.65 -23.99 16.16
N GLY A 160 -23.98 -22.75 15.79
CA GLY A 160 -25.23 -22.14 16.21
C GLY A 160 -26.46 -22.96 15.79
N VAL A 161 -26.49 -23.44 14.55
CA VAL A 161 -27.56 -24.32 14.04
C VAL A 161 -27.56 -25.68 14.75
N ALA A 162 -26.40 -26.29 14.96
CA ALA A 162 -26.30 -27.58 15.65
C ALA A 162 -26.80 -27.51 17.10
N VAL A 163 -26.55 -26.41 17.80
CA VAL A 163 -27.01 -26.20 19.18
C VAL A 163 -28.50 -25.90 19.26
N LEU A 164 -29.02 -25.07 18.34
CA LEU A 164 -30.45 -24.69 18.32
C LEU A 164 -31.35 -25.76 17.67
N GLY A 165 -30.79 -26.78 17.02
CA GLY A 165 -31.52 -27.82 16.31
C GLY A 165 -31.92 -27.42 14.89
N TRP A 166 -32.23 -28.41 14.05
CA TRP A 166 -32.51 -28.22 12.63
C TRP A 166 -33.81 -27.45 12.37
N ASP A 167 -34.73 -27.42 13.33
CA ASP A 167 -35.97 -26.64 13.27
C ASP A 167 -35.72 -25.13 13.42
N SER A 168 -34.48 -24.75 13.79
CA SER A 168 -34.02 -23.37 13.94
C SER A 168 -33.33 -22.85 12.67
N VAL A 169 -33.60 -23.43 11.50
CA VAL A 169 -33.17 -22.85 10.22
C VAL A 169 -33.91 -21.52 10.02
N PRO A 170 -33.22 -20.44 9.61
CA PRO A 170 -33.84 -19.11 9.49
C PRO A 170 -35.07 -19.15 8.56
N SER A 171 -36.22 -18.75 9.10
CA SER A 171 -37.53 -18.74 8.44
C SER A 171 -38.10 -17.34 8.21
N LEU A 172 -37.32 -16.27 8.47
CA LEU A 172 -37.71 -14.85 8.31
C LEU A 172 -38.85 -14.39 9.22
N THR A 173 -39.11 -15.10 10.33
CA THR A 173 -40.20 -14.82 11.29
C THR A 173 -39.79 -13.96 12.49
N HIS A 174 -38.61 -13.32 12.44
CA HIS A 174 -37.99 -12.55 13.55
C HIS A 174 -37.61 -13.39 14.77
N ALA A 175 -37.44 -14.70 14.61
CA ALA A 175 -36.94 -15.57 15.67
C ALA A 175 -35.44 -15.32 15.93
N ALA A 176 -34.95 -15.72 17.10
CA ALA A 176 -33.52 -15.60 17.47
C ALA A 176 -32.58 -16.25 16.42
N ALA A 177 -33.04 -17.31 15.76
CA ALA A 177 -32.34 -17.98 14.67
C ALA A 177 -32.17 -17.11 13.42
N ASP A 178 -33.19 -16.32 13.05
CA ASP A 178 -33.14 -15.40 11.91
C ASP A 178 -32.08 -14.32 12.14
N LEU A 179 -32.02 -13.82 13.37
CA LEU A 179 -31.08 -12.77 13.76
C LEU A 179 -29.63 -13.27 13.68
N MET A 180 -29.37 -14.52 14.08
CA MET A 180 -28.05 -15.16 13.92
C MET A 180 -27.67 -15.35 12.45
N GLY A 181 -28.59 -15.86 11.62
CA GLY A 181 -28.37 -16.05 10.19
C GLY A 181 -28.11 -14.74 9.45
N LEU A 182 -28.92 -13.70 9.73
CA LEU A 182 -28.73 -12.36 9.20
C LEU A 182 -27.40 -11.76 9.63
N THR A 183 -27.01 -11.91 10.91
CA THR A 183 -25.72 -11.42 11.41
C THR A 183 -24.56 -12.09 10.69
N GLY A 184 -24.60 -13.42 10.52
CA GLY A 184 -23.58 -14.16 9.78
C GLY A 184 -23.46 -13.70 8.33
N LEU A 185 -24.60 -13.51 7.65
CA LEU A 185 -24.65 -13.03 6.27
C LEU A 185 -24.08 -11.61 6.15
N VAL A 186 -24.48 -10.70 7.04
CA VAL A 186 -23.94 -9.34 7.12
C VAL A 186 -22.43 -9.35 7.35
N CYS A 187 -21.94 -10.17 8.29
CA CYS A 187 -20.50 -10.33 8.52
C CYS A 187 -19.76 -10.83 7.27
N LEU A 188 -20.29 -11.82 6.55
CA LEU A 188 -19.67 -12.31 5.31
C LEU A 188 -19.66 -11.26 4.21
N ILE A 189 -20.77 -10.51 4.03
CA ILE A 189 -20.82 -9.40 3.08
C ILE A 189 -19.79 -8.33 3.46
N LEU A 190 -19.71 -7.95 4.73
CA LEU A 190 -18.74 -6.95 5.18
C LEU A 190 -17.30 -7.41 4.98
N ILE A 191 -16.98 -8.67 5.30
CA ILE A 191 -15.66 -9.27 5.02
C ILE A 191 -15.36 -9.17 3.52
N TYR A 192 -16.31 -9.55 2.66
CA TYR A 192 -16.15 -9.49 1.21
C TYR A 192 -15.96 -8.06 0.69
N VAL A 193 -16.77 -7.10 1.17
CA VAL A 193 -16.68 -5.69 0.80
C VAL A 193 -15.34 -5.10 1.22
N VAL A 194 -14.94 -5.29 2.48
CA VAL A 194 -13.65 -4.83 3.01
C VAL A 194 -12.48 -5.46 2.23
N HIS A 195 -12.58 -6.74 1.89
CA HIS A 195 -11.58 -7.40 1.05
C HIS A 195 -11.48 -6.75 -0.33
N ARG A 196 -12.62 -6.47 -0.98
CA ARG A 196 -12.67 -5.87 -2.31
C ARG A 196 -12.17 -4.42 -2.31
N THR A 197 -12.62 -3.59 -1.37
CA THR A 197 -12.19 -2.19 -1.25
C THR A 197 -10.70 -2.11 -0.98
N ALA A 198 -10.20 -2.94 -0.05
CA ALA A 198 -8.78 -3.04 0.19
C ALA A 198 -8.06 -3.47 -1.10
N ASN A 199 -8.47 -4.53 -1.79
CA ASN A 199 -7.80 -4.93 -3.04
C ASN A 199 -7.75 -3.82 -4.10
N GLY A 200 -8.79 -2.99 -4.20
CA GLY A 200 -8.81 -1.81 -5.07
C GLY A 200 -7.75 -0.78 -4.66
N GLU A 201 -7.67 -0.42 -3.38
CA GLU A 201 -6.63 0.50 -2.88
C GLU A 201 -5.23 -0.08 -3.04
N TRP A 202 -5.06 -1.38 -2.80
CA TRP A 202 -3.80 -2.09 -3.01
C TRP A 202 -3.33 -2.05 -4.46
N LEU A 203 -4.23 -2.15 -5.43
CA LEU A 203 -3.92 -2.03 -6.84
C LEU A 203 -3.47 -0.60 -7.19
N LYS A 204 -4.18 0.42 -6.70
CA LYS A 204 -3.81 1.83 -6.91
C LYS A 204 -2.44 2.14 -6.34
N LEU A 205 -2.16 1.62 -5.16
CA LEU A 205 -0.87 1.84 -4.55
C LEU A 205 0.23 1.05 -5.27
N MET A 206 -0.01 -0.19 -5.73
CA MET A 206 0.98 -0.97 -6.49
C MET A 206 1.32 -0.34 -7.85
N GLN A 207 0.35 0.33 -8.47
CA GLN A 207 0.54 1.07 -9.72
C GLN A 207 1.16 2.44 -9.50
N SER A 208 1.08 2.97 -8.28
CA SER A 208 1.85 4.15 -7.93
C SER A 208 3.32 3.75 -8.04
N PRO A 209 4.13 4.42 -8.89
CA PRO A 209 5.57 4.17 -8.88
C PRO A 209 6.06 4.25 -7.43
N PRO A 210 7.14 3.52 -7.06
CA PRO A 210 7.79 3.76 -5.76
C PRO A 210 7.90 5.26 -5.62
N ALA A 211 7.66 5.82 -4.43
CA ALA A 211 7.65 7.27 -4.24
C ALA A 211 9.06 7.84 -4.58
N ILE A 212 9.35 7.95 -5.89
CA ILE A 212 10.43 8.65 -6.52
C ILE A 212 10.17 10.05 -6.05
N ALA A 213 11.05 10.53 -5.18
CA ALA A 213 11.05 11.83 -4.54
C ALA A 213 9.77 12.61 -4.85
N ARG A 214 8.75 12.46 -3.99
CA ARG A 214 7.51 13.24 -4.07
C ARG A 214 7.92 14.70 -4.26
N GLY A 215 7.83 15.22 -5.48
CA GLY A 215 8.51 16.47 -5.83
C GLY A 215 9.14 16.54 -7.22
N VAL A 216 9.29 15.46 -8.00
CA VAL A 216 9.79 15.60 -9.39
C VAL A 216 8.69 16.15 -10.31
N GLN A 217 8.79 17.42 -10.68
CA GLN A 217 7.98 18.04 -11.72
C GLN A 217 8.73 18.01 -13.05
N ILE A 218 8.11 17.44 -14.07
CA ILE A 218 8.63 17.47 -15.43
C ILE A 218 7.96 18.63 -16.14
N SER A 219 8.76 19.53 -16.72
CA SER A 219 8.28 20.61 -17.56
C SER A 219 8.99 20.55 -18.90
N THR A 220 8.23 20.77 -19.96
CA THR A 220 8.73 20.64 -21.33
C THR A 220 8.76 22.01 -21.98
N PHE A 221 9.88 22.38 -22.58
CA PHE A 221 10.09 23.70 -23.14
C PHE A 221 10.54 23.62 -24.60
N PRO A 222 9.89 24.36 -25.51
CA PRO A 222 10.40 24.47 -26.86
C PRO A 222 11.75 25.20 -26.83
N THR A 223 12.75 24.61 -27.47
CA THR A 223 13.99 25.32 -27.74
C THR A 223 13.74 26.46 -28.71
N LYS A 224 14.29 27.64 -28.42
CA LYS A 224 14.47 28.66 -29.44
C LYS A 224 15.83 28.38 -30.08
N PRO A 225 15.89 27.74 -31.26
CA PRO A 225 17.14 27.23 -31.79
C PRO A 225 18.03 28.40 -32.20
N GLU A 226 19.11 28.60 -31.46
CA GLU A 226 20.23 29.44 -31.86
C GLU A 226 21.38 28.53 -32.29
N ALA A 227 22.03 28.87 -33.42
CA ALA A 227 23.11 28.06 -33.95
C ALA A 227 24.29 28.02 -32.95
N VAL A 228 24.78 26.82 -32.66
CA VAL A 228 25.97 26.60 -31.85
C VAL A 228 27.14 26.46 -32.82
N LYS A 229 28.07 27.42 -32.79
CA LYS A 229 29.21 27.42 -33.72
C LYS A 229 30.07 26.18 -33.52
N ALA A 230 30.72 25.74 -34.60
CA ALA A 230 31.69 24.66 -34.58
C ALA A 230 32.72 24.79 -33.44
N GLY A 231 32.96 23.71 -32.70
CA GLY A 231 33.95 23.66 -31.61
C GLY A 231 33.68 24.63 -30.45
N SER A 232 32.46 25.14 -30.29
CA SER A 232 32.13 26.18 -29.30
C SER A 232 31.01 25.76 -28.35
N CYS A 233 30.83 26.54 -27.29
CA CYS A 233 29.69 26.46 -26.39
C CYS A 233 28.75 27.66 -26.60
N SER A 234 27.45 27.43 -26.53
CA SER A 234 26.43 28.48 -26.60
C SER A 234 25.44 28.34 -25.45
N ASP A 235 25.21 29.45 -24.75
CA ASP A 235 24.27 29.55 -23.65
C ASP A 235 22.87 29.91 -24.18
N GLN A 236 21.90 29.05 -23.94
CA GLN A 236 20.50 29.32 -24.25
C GLN A 236 19.71 29.52 -22.95
N THR A 237 18.85 30.54 -22.92
CA THR A 237 17.97 30.79 -21.77
C THR A 237 16.57 30.25 -22.05
N LEU A 238 16.11 29.34 -21.19
CA LEU A 238 14.77 28.76 -21.21
C LEU A 238 13.88 29.48 -20.20
N ASN A 239 12.68 29.84 -20.62
CA ASN A 239 11.64 30.37 -19.74
C ASN A 239 10.86 29.21 -19.12
N VAL A 240 10.89 29.09 -17.79
CA VAL A 240 10.23 28.04 -17.04
C VAL A 240 8.83 28.52 -16.62
N ASN A 241 7.79 27.87 -17.14
CA ASN A 241 6.40 28.13 -16.80
C ASN A 241 5.68 26.79 -16.51
N PRO A 242 5.20 26.55 -15.27
CA PRO A 242 5.20 27.45 -14.11
C PRO A 242 6.60 27.72 -13.55
N PRO A 243 6.83 28.86 -12.85
CA PRO A 243 8.12 29.16 -12.23
C PRO A 243 8.58 28.04 -11.28
N LEU A 244 9.90 27.85 -11.20
CA LEU A 244 10.53 26.96 -10.23
C LEU A 244 10.05 27.31 -8.83
N ARG A 245 9.57 26.31 -8.10
CA ARG A 245 9.10 26.49 -6.73
C ARG A 245 10.29 26.84 -5.83
N LEU A 246 10.04 27.64 -4.79
CA LEU A 246 11.07 28.03 -3.81
C LEU A 246 11.76 26.84 -3.11
N ASN A 247 11.13 25.67 -3.13
CA ASN A 247 11.65 24.42 -2.56
C ASN A 247 12.27 23.48 -3.59
N ALA A 248 12.51 23.90 -4.85
CA ALA A 248 13.25 23.11 -5.82
C ALA A 248 14.70 22.86 -5.35
N LYS A 249 15.04 21.59 -5.10
CA LYS A 249 16.32 21.10 -4.59
C LYS A 249 17.33 20.80 -5.70
N ALA A 250 16.88 20.24 -6.82
CA ALA A 250 17.75 19.87 -7.94
C ALA A 250 17.04 20.04 -9.28
N ILE A 251 17.82 20.23 -10.33
CA ILE A 251 17.32 20.39 -11.69
C ILE A 251 18.15 19.51 -12.62
N ALA A 252 17.49 18.73 -13.47
CA ALA A 252 18.13 18.03 -14.57
C ALA A 252 17.51 18.47 -15.89
N VAL A 253 18.37 18.66 -16.89
CA VAL A 253 17.95 19.05 -18.24
C VAL A 253 18.30 17.92 -19.18
N ILE A 254 17.31 17.45 -19.94
CA ILE A 254 17.48 16.38 -20.92
C ILE A 254 17.05 16.89 -22.29
N LYS A 255 17.91 16.68 -23.29
CA LYS A 255 17.54 16.76 -24.70
C LYS A 255 17.17 15.33 -25.15
N PRO A 256 15.88 15.05 -25.43
CA PRO A 256 15.43 13.69 -25.73
C PRO A 256 16.00 13.18 -27.07
N THR A 257 16.11 14.07 -28.07
CA THR A 257 16.62 13.70 -29.38
C THR A 257 18.12 13.79 -29.47
N GLU A 258 18.72 12.69 -29.90
CA GLU A 258 20.13 12.59 -30.18
C GLU A 258 20.45 13.34 -31.48
N GLN A 259 21.37 14.29 -31.39
CA GLN A 259 21.92 15.02 -32.53
C GLN A 259 23.44 14.91 -32.42
N ASP A 260 24.06 14.31 -33.43
CA ASP A 260 25.49 14.01 -33.38
C ASP A 260 26.33 15.27 -33.15
N GLY A 261 27.30 15.16 -32.25
CA GLY A 261 28.19 16.23 -31.83
C GLY A 261 27.54 17.42 -31.09
N LEU A 262 26.25 17.39 -30.76
CA LEU A 262 25.61 18.40 -29.90
C LEU A 262 25.28 17.80 -28.52
N THR A 263 25.87 18.35 -27.47
CA THR A 263 25.67 17.87 -26.09
C THR A 263 25.34 19.01 -25.13
N ILE A 264 24.59 18.71 -24.06
CA ILE A 264 24.40 19.64 -22.95
C ILE A 264 25.57 19.46 -21.98
N VAL A 265 26.33 20.54 -21.73
CA VAL A 265 27.49 20.52 -20.84
C VAL A 265 27.27 21.29 -19.54
N GLY A 266 26.21 22.09 -19.47
CA GLY A 266 25.91 22.89 -18.29
C GLY A 266 24.44 23.30 -18.21
N CYS A 267 23.99 23.57 -16.99
CA CYS A 267 22.72 24.22 -16.71
C CYS A 267 22.90 25.15 -15.50
N GLN A 268 22.16 26.24 -15.42
CA GLN A 268 22.22 27.16 -14.29
C GLN A 268 20.87 27.86 -14.12
N VAL A 269 20.38 27.92 -12.88
CA VAL A 269 19.21 28.74 -12.56
C VAL A 269 19.62 30.21 -12.55
N LEU A 270 19.02 31.02 -13.41
CA LEU A 270 19.24 32.47 -13.45
C LEU A 270 18.20 33.23 -12.61
N ALA A 271 16.96 32.76 -12.65
CA ALA A 271 15.82 33.27 -11.88
C ALA A 271 14.78 32.17 -11.69
N ALA A 272 13.75 32.41 -10.86
CA ALA A 272 12.68 31.42 -10.63
C ALA A 272 11.99 30.98 -11.93
N ASP A 273 11.93 31.85 -12.93
CA ASP A 273 11.32 31.61 -14.23
C ASP A 273 12.34 31.41 -15.36
N LYS A 274 13.65 31.32 -15.07
CA LYS A 274 14.70 31.25 -16.09
C LYS A 274 15.81 30.27 -15.76
N VAL A 275 16.05 29.33 -16.66
CA VAL A 275 17.17 28.38 -16.60
C VAL A 275 18.04 28.58 -17.84
N ARG A 276 19.34 28.79 -17.62
CA ARG A 276 20.36 28.76 -18.67
C ARG A 276 20.79 27.32 -18.91
N VAL A 277 20.92 26.94 -20.18
CA VAL A 277 21.44 25.65 -20.62
C VAL A 277 22.59 25.91 -21.58
N THR A 278 23.74 25.30 -21.33
CA THR A 278 24.93 25.44 -22.17
C THR A 278 25.04 24.23 -23.09
N PHE A 279 24.93 24.49 -24.39
CA PHE A 279 25.17 23.49 -25.44
C PHE A 279 26.62 23.55 -25.88
N SER A 280 27.24 22.39 -26.10
CA SER A 280 28.55 22.25 -26.70
C SER A 280 28.42 21.55 -28.04
N ASN A 281 29.05 22.13 -29.08
CA ASN A 281 29.18 21.55 -30.40
C ASN A 281 30.61 21.04 -30.59
N SER A 282 30.79 19.73 -30.69
CA SER A 282 32.10 19.09 -30.90
C SER A 282 32.46 18.88 -32.38
N LEU A 283 31.59 19.28 -33.32
CA LEU A 283 31.86 19.17 -34.76
C LEU A 283 32.56 20.42 -35.31
N THR A 284 33.03 20.30 -36.55
CA THR A 284 33.65 21.38 -37.34
C THR A 284 32.63 22.23 -38.11
N THR A 285 31.34 21.88 -38.06
CA THR A 285 30.25 22.62 -38.70
C THR A 285 29.31 23.21 -37.65
N ASP A 286 28.73 24.37 -37.94
CA ASP A 286 27.71 24.99 -37.08
C ASP A 286 26.47 24.09 -37.02
N LEU A 287 25.95 23.87 -35.81
CA LEU A 287 24.76 23.05 -35.58
C LEU A 287 23.61 23.90 -35.10
N LEU A 288 22.46 23.77 -35.77
CA LEU A 288 21.21 24.29 -35.24
C LEU A 288 20.57 23.18 -34.39
N PRO A 289 20.29 23.40 -33.10
CA PRO A 289 19.52 22.44 -32.32
C PRO A 289 18.18 22.20 -33.02
N VAL A 290 17.83 20.93 -33.25
CA VAL A 290 16.49 20.60 -33.77
C VAL A 290 15.45 21.23 -32.85
N ALA A 291 14.48 21.94 -33.43
CA ALA A 291 13.40 22.64 -32.73
C ALA A 291 12.51 21.61 -32.03
N GLU A 292 12.93 21.22 -30.84
CA GLU A 292 12.28 20.23 -30.03
C GLU A 292 12.28 20.64 -28.57
N ASP A 293 11.45 19.91 -27.85
CA ASP A 293 11.10 20.04 -26.47
C ASP A 293 12.22 19.54 -25.56
N ILE A 294 12.94 20.45 -24.89
CA ILE A 294 13.82 20.11 -23.77
C ILE A 294 12.96 19.73 -22.58
N GLN A 295 13.33 18.64 -21.90
CA GLN A 295 12.69 18.23 -20.67
C GLN A 295 13.49 18.72 -19.46
N LEU A 296 12.84 19.50 -18.61
CA LEU A 296 13.35 19.96 -17.33
C LEU A 296 12.73 19.11 -16.21
N PHE A 297 13.57 18.43 -15.45
CA PHE A 297 13.17 17.69 -14.26
C PHE A 297 13.51 18.55 -13.05
N THR A 298 12.50 19.07 -12.39
CA THR A 298 12.64 19.84 -11.15
C THR A 298 12.36 18.93 -9.97
N TYR A 299 13.33 18.69 -9.10
CA TYR A 299 13.16 17.94 -7.87
C TYR A 299 12.81 18.92 -6.75
N VAL A 300 11.60 18.82 -6.21
CA VAL A 300 11.08 19.63 -5.10
C VAL A 300 11.18 18.89 -3.76
#